data_AF-A0A2U3F5U5-F1
#
_entry.id   AF-A0A2U3F5U5-F1
#
_cell.length_a   1.000
_cell.length_b   1.000
_cell.length_c   1.000
_cell.angle_alpha   90.00
_cell.angle_beta   90.00
_cell.angle_gamma   90.00
#
_symmetry.space_group_name_H-M   'P 1'
#
loop_
_entity.id
_entity.type
_entity.pdbx_description
1 polymer ?
#
loop_
_entity_poly.entity_id
_entity_poly.type
_entity_poly.pdbx_seq_one_letter_code
_entity_poly.pdbx_strand_id
1 'polypeptide(L)'
;ARVEQGAVYKGRWGQFDLWLYNDWFIDPVDDLEKPMLTDGAVIMSGPNLMGTRAYGAILDPDFDYGALAYAPKTWTEKDPAQRFLLMQSAPLVIPSRVNAALCATVV
;
A
#
# COMPACT_ATOMS: atom_id res chain seq x y z
N ALA A 1 0.71 -26.59 9.95
CA ALA A 1 1.43 -25.29 9.98
C ALA A 1 0.38 -24.19 9.87
N ARG A 2 0.39 -23.19 10.76
CA ARG A 2 -0.58 -22.08 10.68
C ARG A 2 -0.08 -21.11 9.61
N VAL A 3 -0.92 -20.77 8.63
CA VAL A 3 -0.63 -19.70 7.68
C VAL A 3 -0.77 -18.40 8.47
N GLU A 4 0.36 -17.78 8.79
CA GLU A 4 0.37 -16.44 9.39
C GLU A 4 0.15 -15.42 8.27
N GLN A 5 -0.76 -14.48 8.54
CA GLN A 5 -0.97 -13.30 7.69
C GLN A 5 0.25 -12.39 7.77
N GLY A 6 0.55 -11.70 6.68
CA GLY A 6 1.71 -10.82 6.57
C GLY A 6 2.95 -11.48 5.98
N ALA A 7 4.07 -10.76 6.13
CA ALA A 7 5.40 -11.22 5.75
C ALA A 7 5.98 -12.14 6.84
N VAL A 8 6.10 -13.43 6.52
CA VAL A 8 6.67 -14.44 7.41
C VAL A 8 8.12 -14.70 7.01
N TYR A 9 9.06 -14.38 7.91
CA TYR A 9 10.47 -14.68 7.70
C TYR A 9 10.71 -16.19 7.72
N LYS A 10 11.37 -16.72 6.68
CA LYS A 10 11.70 -18.15 6.56
C LYS A 10 13.17 -18.45 6.79
N GLY A 11 14.02 -17.44 6.76
CA GLY A 11 15.46 -17.59 6.99
C GLY A 11 16.28 -16.86 5.94
N ARG A 12 17.58 -17.14 5.93
CA ARG A 12 18.56 -16.55 5.02
C ARG A 12 19.22 -17.61 4.17
N TRP A 13 19.27 -17.39 2.86
CA TRP A 13 20.01 -18.21 1.91
C TRP A 13 21.16 -17.39 1.31
N GLY A 14 22.38 -17.63 1.81
CA GLY A 14 23.55 -16.85 1.42
C GLY A 14 23.38 -15.37 1.78
N GLN A 15 23.22 -14.50 0.77
CA GLN A 15 23.00 -13.07 0.93
C GLN A 15 21.53 -12.65 0.79
N PHE A 16 20.60 -13.60 0.62
CA PHE A 16 19.19 -13.32 0.41
C PHE A 16 18.38 -13.68 1.66
N ASP A 17 17.50 -12.78 2.08
CA ASP A 17 16.50 -13.04 3.11
C ASP A 17 15.21 -13.53 2.45
N LEU A 18 14.71 -14.68 2.91
CA LEU A 18 13.54 -15.34 2.37
C LEU A 18 12.31 -14.96 3.19
N TRP A 19 11.32 -14.40 2.51
CA TRP A 19 10.05 -13.98 3.08
C TRP A 19 8.91 -14.67 2.32
N LEU A 20 7.92 -15.18 3.05
CA LEU A 20 6.67 -15.63 2.49
C LEU A 20 5.61 -14.57 2.77
N TYR A 21 4.94 -14.06 1.74
CA TYR A 21 3.93 -13.01 1.86
C TYR A 21 2.54 -13.59 1.63
N ASN A 22 1.68 -13.52 2.66
CA ASN A 22 0.35 -14.16 2.64
C ASN A 22 -0.81 -13.18 2.89
N ASP A 23 -0.64 -11.90 2.55
CA ASP A 23 -1.72 -10.91 2.72
C ASP A 23 -2.73 -10.94 1.59
N TRP A 24 -3.96 -10.53 1.94
CA TRP A 24 -5.12 -10.47 1.07
C TRP A 24 -5.71 -9.07 1.10
N PHE A 25 -6.37 -8.68 0.01
CA PHE A 25 -7.16 -7.45 -0.06
C PHE A 25 -8.51 -7.75 -0.72
N ILE A 26 -9.50 -6.92 -0.43
CA ILE A 26 -10.79 -6.95 -1.11
C ILE A 26 -10.67 -6.05 -2.34
N ASP A 27 -10.89 -6.60 -3.51
CA ASP A 27 -10.82 -5.84 -4.76
C ASP A 27 -12.08 -4.96 -4.90
N PRO A 28 -11.94 -3.63 -5.07
CA PRO A 28 -13.07 -2.73 -5.17
C PRO A 28 -13.91 -2.90 -6.45
N VAL A 29 -13.43 -3.66 -7.45
CA VAL A 29 -14.14 -3.89 -8.72
C VAL A 29 -15.18 -5.01 -8.59
N ASP A 30 -14.83 -6.11 -7.92
CA ASP A 30 -15.68 -7.30 -7.81
C ASP A 30 -16.04 -7.72 -6.38
N ASP A 31 -15.55 -7.00 -5.37
CA ASP A 31 -15.81 -7.24 -3.93
C ASP A 31 -15.37 -8.64 -3.46
N LEU A 32 -14.38 -9.23 -4.14
CA LEU A 32 -13.81 -10.54 -3.82
C LEU A 32 -12.43 -10.41 -3.16
N GLU A 33 -12.12 -11.35 -2.26
CA GLU A 33 -10.79 -11.45 -1.65
C GLU A 33 -9.76 -11.97 -2.67
N LYS A 34 -8.68 -11.21 -2.85
CA LYS A 34 -7.56 -11.56 -3.72
C LYS A 34 -6.24 -11.47 -2.96
N PRO A 35 -5.26 -12.34 -3.24
CA PRO A 35 -3.96 -12.25 -2.62
C PRO A 35 -3.23 -11.00 -3.13
N MET A 36 -2.55 -10.27 -2.23
CA MET A 36 -1.78 -9.08 -2.60
C MET A 36 -0.58 -9.44 -3.50
N LEU A 37 -0.01 -10.63 -3.31
CA LEU A 37 0.99 -11.22 -4.20
C LEU A 37 0.39 -12.49 -4.79
N THR A 38 0.25 -12.54 -6.12
CA THR A 38 -0.31 -13.70 -6.81
C THR A 38 0.57 -14.93 -6.66
N ASP A 39 -0.05 -16.11 -6.59
CA ASP A 39 0.66 -17.38 -6.54
C ASP A 39 1.65 -17.54 -7.70
N GLY A 40 2.82 -18.11 -7.41
CA GLY A 40 3.90 -18.28 -8.38
C GLY A 40 4.73 -17.02 -8.65
N ALA A 41 4.39 -15.85 -8.09
CA ALA A 41 5.23 -14.66 -8.21
C ALA A 41 6.32 -14.63 -7.13
N VAL A 42 7.58 -14.50 -7.56
CA VAL A 42 8.74 -14.29 -6.69
C VAL A 42 9.30 -12.90 -6.95
N ILE A 43 9.28 -12.05 -5.92
CA ILE A 43 9.84 -10.69 -5.99
C ILE A 43 11.19 -10.67 -5.28
N MET A 44 12.19 -10.10 -5.95
CA MET A 44 13.49 -9.78 -5.37
C MET A 44 13.69 -8.27 -5.41
N SER A 45 13.94 -7.66 -4.26
CA SER A 45 14.25 -6.24 -4.14
C SER A 45 15.19 -6.00 -2.96
N GLY A 46 15.74 -4.81 -2.88
CA GLY A 46 16.64 -4.41 -1.80
C GLY A 46 16.67 -2.90 -1.57
N PRO A 47 17.51 -2.43 -0.64
CA PRO A 47 17.57 -1.02 -0.25
C PRO A 47 17.85 -0.07 -1.42
N ASN A 48 18.51 -0.57 -2.47
CA ASN A 48 18.84 0.18 -3.67
C ASN A 48 17.63 0.56 -4.54
N LEU A 49 16.43 0.04 -4.29
CA LEU A 49 15.20 0.47 -4.98
C LEU A 49 14.91 1.96 -4.74
N MET A 50 15.31 2.49 -3.57
CA MET A 50 15.14 3.90 -3.18
C MET A 50 13.70 4.41 -3.40
N GLY A 51 12.70 3.63 -2.96
CA GLY A 51 11.29 4.00 -3.12
C GLY A 51 10.95 5.27 -2.35
N THR A 52 10.27 6.21 -3.00
CA THR A 52 9.75 7.44 -2.40
C THR A 52 8.23 7.39 -2.41
N ARG A 53 7.58 7.72 -1.29
CA ARG A 53 6.14 7.95 -1.25
C ARG A 53 5.88 9.44 -1.46
N ALA A 54 5.32 9.80 -2.61
CA ALA A 54 4.90 11.16 -2.91
C ALA A 54 3.43 11.34 -2.54
N TYR A 55 3.06 12.58 -2.20
CA TYR A 55 1.69 12.96 -1.92
C TYR A 55 1.29 14.12 -2.83
N GLY A 56 0.18 13.97 -3.52
CA GLY A 56 -0.42 15.04 -4.32
C GLY A 56 -1.06 16.11 -3.43
N ALA A 57 -1.32 17.27 -4.04
CA ALA A 57 -2.10 18.33 -3.42
C ALA A 57 -3.54 17.86 -3.13
N ILE A 58 -4.04 18.16 -1.94
CA ILE A 58 -5.43 17.89 -1.56
C ILE A 58 -6.32 18.99 -2.12
N LEU A 59 -7.30 18.65 -2.95
CA LEU A 59 -8.19 19.62 -3.60
C LEU A 59 -9.32 20.11 -2.67
N ASP A 60 -8.96 20.50 -1.44
CA ASP A 60 -9.89 21.05 -0.45
C ASP A 60 -9.30 22.38 0.10
N PRO A 61 -10.04 23.51 -0.02
CA PRO A 61 -9.60 24.80 0.49
C PRO A 61 -9.23 24.83 1.98
N ASP A 62 -9.86 23.98 2.80
CA ASP A 62 -9.59 23.94 4.25
C ASP A 62 -8.16 23.46 4.57
N PHE A 63 -7.50 22.84 3.59
CA PHE A 63 -6.11 22.40 3.68
C PHE A 63 -5.15 23.22 2.80
N ASP A 64 -5.58 24.40 2.34
CA ASP A 64 -4.78 25.34 1.53
C ASP A 64 -4.15 24.70 0.28
N TYR A 65 -4.83 23.69 -0.28
CA TYR A 65 -4.31 22.89 -1.41
C TYR A 65 -2.94 22.24 -1.15
N GLY A 66 -2.60 22.01 0.13
CA GLY A 66 -1.33 21.43 0.54
C GLY A 66 -1.20 19.94 0.17
N ALA A 67 0.05 19.51 -0.05
CA ALA A 67 0.38 18.09 -0.17
C ALA A 67 0.50 17.47 1.23
N LEU A 68 -0.58 16.84 1.68
CA LEU A 68 -0.66 16.22 3.01
C LEU A 68 -0.72 14.69 2.88
N ALA A 69 -0.06 14.00 3.81
CA ALA A 69 -0.13 12.54 3.88
C ALA A 69 -1.54 12.05 4.20
N TYR A 70 -2.20 12.73 5.14
CA TYR A 70 -3.58 12.53 5.51
C TYR A 70 -4.19 13.89 5.86
N ALA A 71 -5.37 14.17 5.31
CA ALA A 71 -6.10 15.41 5.53
C ALA A 71 -7.47 15.06 6.16
N PRO A 72 -7.54 14.95 7.51
CA PRO A 72 -8.77 14.62 8.21
C PRO A 72 -9.65 15.86 8.40
N LYS A 73 -10.89 15.79 7.96
CA LYS A 73 -11.89 16.85 8.06
C LYS A 73 -13.14 16.33 8.74
N THR A 74 -13.75 17.16 9.59
CA THR A 74 -14.99 16.80 10.28
C THR A 74 -15.92 18.00 10.40
N TRP A 75 -17.19 17.81 10.06
CA TRP A 75 -18.21 18.84 10.11
C TRP A 75 -19.54 18.25 10.59
N THR A 76 -20.42 19.13 11.07
CA THR A 76 -21.78 18.76 11.46
C THR A 76 -22.75 19.29 10.42
N GLU A 77 -23.43 18.39 9.72
CA GLU A 77 -24.60 18.69 8.90
C GLU A 77 -25.79 18.90 9.86
N LYS A 78 -26.63 19.91 9.64
CA LYS A 78 -27.66 20.29 10.63
C LYS A 78 -29.06 19.77 10.30
N ASP A 79 -29.29 19.22 9.12
CA ASP A 79 -30.65 18.84 8.68
C ASP A 79 -30.64 17.56 7.80
N PRO A 80 -30.65 16.35 8.39
CA PRO A 80 -30.66 16.02 9.83
C PRO A 80 -29.30 16.24 10.50
N ALA A 81 -29.31 16.41 11.83
CA ALA A 81 -28.08 16.60 12.61
C ALA A 81 -27.18 15.33 12.55
N GLN A 82 -26.11 15.38 11.76
CA GLN A 82 -25.14 14.29 11.61
C GLN A 82 -23.71 14.84 11.62
N ARG A 83 -22.79 14.09 12.24
CA ARG A 83 -21.36 14.42 12.24
C ARG A 83 -20.68 13.57 11.17
N PHE A 84 -20.08 14.22 10.19
CA PHE A 84 -19.28 13.57 9.16
C PHE A 84 -17.80 13.61 9.52
N LEU A 85 -17.10 12.55 9.13
CA LEU A 85 -15.65 12.43 9.16
C LEU A 85 -15.20 12.03 7.77
N LEU A 86 -14.30 12.81 7.19
CA LEU A 86 -13.70 12.56 5.89
C LEU A 86 -12.19 12.51 6.05
N MET A 87 -11.54 11.49 5.49
CA MET A 87 -10.09 11.43 5.37
C MET A 87 -9.74 11.47 3.89
N GLN A 88 -9.04 12.53 3.48
CA GLN A 88 -8.51 12.65 2.13
C GLN A 88 -7.02 12.33 2.12
N SER A 89 -6.56 11.65 1.06
CA SER A 89 -5.15 11.40 0.79
C SER A 89 -4.97 11.17 -0.70
N ALA A 90 -3.84 11.62 -1.25
CA ALA A 90 -3.46 11.41 -2.65
C ALA A 90 -2.06 10.77 -2.76
N PRO A 91 -1.87 9.53 -2.28
CA PRO A 91 -0.56 8.89 -2.24
C PRO A 91 -0.16 8.30 -3.59
N LEU A 92 1.12 8.40 -3.94
CA LEU A 92 1.73 7.68 -5.05
C LEU A 92 3.08 7.10 -4.62
N VAL A 93 3.24 5.79 -4.77
CA VAL A 93 4.51 5.11 -4.49
C VAL A 93 5.38 5.13 -5.75
N ILE A 94 6.55 5.75 -5.66
CA ILE A 94 7.48 5.94 -6.77
C ILE A 94 8.75 5.12 -6.50
N PRO A 95 8.98 4.00 -7.22
CA PRO A 95 10.27 3.33 -7.21
C PRO A 95 11.31 4.15 -7.98
N SER A 96 12.23 4.83 -7.30
CA SER A 96 13.21 5.70 -7.97
C SER A 96 14.20 4.94 -8.85
N ARG A 97 14.53 3.69 -8.51
CA ARG A 97 15.37 2.80 -9.33
C ARG A 97 14.65 1.51 -9.69
N VAL A 98 13.72 1.59 -10.64
CA VAL A 98 12.90 0.44 -11.09
C VAL A 98 13.71 -0.82 -11.43
N ASN A 99 14.90 -0.67 -12.02
CA ASN A 99 15.76 -1.80 -12.40
C ASN A 99 16.46 -2.49 -11.21
N ALA A 100 16.30 -1.99 -9.98
CA ALA A 100 16.83 -2.60 -8.77
C ALA A 100 15.85 -3.61 -8.12
N ALA A 101 14.78 -3.98 -8.83
CA ALA A 101 13.86 -5.05 -8.45
C ALA A 101 13.66 -6.03 -9.61
N LEU A 102 13.31 -7.27 -9.27
CA LEU A 102 12.95 -8.34 -10.19
C LEU A 102 11.63 -8.96 -9.73
N CYS A 103 10.76 -9.29 -10.68
CA CYS A 103 9.63 -10.18 -10.46
C CYS A 103 9.79 -11.36 -11.43
N ALA A 104 9.77 -12.58 -10.91
CA ALA A 104 9.84 -13.82 -11.68
C ALA A 104 8.59 -14.65 -11.42
N THR A 105 7.93 -15.08 -12.50
CA THR A 105 6.81 -16.03 -12.41
C THR A 105 7.35 -17.44 -12.51
N VAL A 106 7.03 -18.27 -11.52
CA VAL A 106 7.35 -19.69 -11.48
C VAL A 106 6.16 -20.46 -12.03
N VAL A 107 6.42 -21.33 -13.01
CA VAL A 107 5.45 -22.23 -13.64
C VAL A 107 5.72 -23.66 -13.19
#